data_AF-A0A6V8DNU9-F1
#
_entry.id   AF-A0A6V8DNU9-F1
#
_cell.length_a   1.000
_cell.length_b   1.000
_cell.length_c   1.000
_cell.angle_alpha   90.00
_cell.angle_beta   90.00
_cell.angle_gamma   90.00
#
_symmetry.space_group_name_H-M   'P 1'
#
loop_
_entity.id
_entity.type
_entity.pdbx_description
1 polymer ?
#
loop_
_entity_poly.entity_id
_entity_poly.type
_entity_poly.pdbx_seq_one_letter_code
_entity_poly.pdbx_strand_id
1 'polypeptide(L)'
;MPDDDESLVGPNGMPLPPPPPGINLPSPPPLPPPPPPPPSSADNAHSDNAVNDADTTSDDELMNDFHSHWEKRKTEGDATSVESRDSMYGHIDRISSDQVGSLMDRFSDRFGSELDREIIVLRKKQQQDLLSIKPTVELISGPEDEFEDEAEDDIDLEANLDDIFPRFFDIVNNLLGDMDEDFIDSFVSSDDFPLFQTVGEDPSNCDDDTKAEFFSMINRVLGELPEEKIGDFVASPGFAIYQEMGEIYS
;
A
#
# COMPACT_ATOMS: atom_id res chain seq x y z
N MET A 1 -38.88 -37.83 -0.05
CA MET A 1 -37.89 -36.96 0.61
C MET A 1 -36.91 -36.57 -0.47
N PRO A 2 -36.84 -35.30 -0.86
CA PRO A 2 -35.77 -34.79 -1.71
C PRO A 2 -34.54 -34.54 -0.84
N ASP A 3 -33.41 -35.11 -1.22
CA ASP A 3 -32.09 -34.77 -0.70
C ASP A 3 -31.60 -33.56 -1.49
N ASP A 4 -31.64 -32.38 -0.87
CA ASP A 4 -31.06 -31.14 -1.39
C ASP A 4 -29.53 -31.22 -1.31
N ASP A 5 -28.89 -31.65 -2.41
CA ASP A 5 -27.43 -31.56 -2.60
C ASP A 5 -27.08 -30.11 -2.95
N GLU A 6 -26.84 -29.27 -1.93
CA GLU A 6 -26.32 -27.92 -2.11
C GLU A 6 -24.89 -27.99 -2.67
N SER A 7 -24.78 -27.99 -3.99
CA SER A 7 -23.52 -27.78 -4.70
C SER A 7 -22.94 -26.42 -4.31
N LEU A 8 -21.94 -26.41 -3.43
CA LEU A 8 -21.15 -25.24 -3.07
C LEU A 8 -20.40 -24.74 -4.32
N VAL A 9 -20.94 -23.69 -4.92
CA VAL A 9 -20.33 -23.00 -6.06
C VAL A 9 -19.15 -22.19 -5.55
N GLY A 10 -17.95 -22.41 -6.12
CA GLY A 10 -16.78 -21.60 -5.81
C GLY A 10 -16.95 -20.14 -6.26
N PRO A 11 -16.10 -19.20 -5.82
CA PRO A 11 -16.22 -17.76 -6.15
C PRO A 11 -16.17 -17.46 -7.67
N ASN A 12 -15.72 -18.40 -8.49
CA ASN A 12 -15.66 -18.29 -9.95
C ASN A 12 -16.79 -19.06 -10.68
N GLY A 13 -17.86 -19.47 -10.00
CA GLY A 13 -19.01 -20.12 -10.66
C GLY A 13 -18.76 -21.57 -11.10
N MET A 14 -17.59 -22.16 -10.82
CA MET A 14 -17.28 -23.55 -11.13
C MET A 14 -17.60 -24.50 -9.95
N PRO A 15 -18.06 -25.73 -10.24
CA PRO A 15 -18.30 -26.72 -9.20
C PRO A 15 -16.98 -27.13 -8.55
N LEU A 16 -16.94 -27.14 -7.22
CA LEU A 16 -15.77 -27.57 -6.46
C LEU A 16 -15.44 -29.04 -6.78
N PRO A 17 -14.16 -29.41 -6.95
CA PRO A 17 -13.78 -30.80 -7.14
C PRO A 17 -14.15 -31.63 -5.88
N PRO A 18 -14.52 -32.91 -6.04
CA PRO A 18 -14.86 -33.76 -4.90
C PRO A 18 -13.66 -33.91 -3.96
N PRO A 19 -13.88 -33.89 -2.64
CA PRO A 19 -12.80 -34.00 -1.67
C PRO A 19 -12.08 -35.35 -1.80
N PRO A 20 -10.74 -35.39 -1.60
CA PRO A 20 -9.96 -36.60 -1.72
C PRO A 20 -10.44 -37.66 -0.69
N PRO A 21 -10.64 -38.91 -1.13
CA PRO A 21 -11.11 -39.96 -0.23
C PRO A 21 -10.06 -40.30 0.83
N GLY A 22 -10.46 -40.21 2.11
CA GLY A 22 -9.69 -40.77 3.23
C GLY A 22 -9.24 -39.82 4.34
N ILE A 23 -9.53 -38.50 4.26
CA ILE A 23 -9.18 -37.56 5.33
C ILE A 23 -10.43 -37.23 6.16
N ASN A 24 -10.63 -37.92 7.28
CA ASN A 24 -11.59 -37.52 8.30
C ASN A 24 -11.01 -36.31 9.05
N LEU A 25 -11.28 -35.09 8.56
CA LEU A 25 -11.03 -33.89 9.36
C LEU A 25 -12.09 -33.84 10.48
N PRO A 26 -11.71 -33.68 11.77
CA PRO A 26 -12.68 -33.41 12.81
C PRO A 26 -13.35 -32.06 12.54
N SER A 27 -14.67 -31.99 12.72
CA SER A 27 -15.42 -30.74 12.56
C SER A 27 -14.83 -29.64 13.45
N PRO A 28 -14.63 -28.43 12.92
CA PRO A 28 -14.11 -27.32 13.71
C PRO A 28 -15.07 -27.03 14.89
N PRO A 29 -14.54 -26.64 16.06
CA PRO A 29 -15.36 -26.26 17.20
C PRO A 29 -16.28 -25.08 16.83
N PRO A 30 -17.49 -24.98 17.43
CA PRO A 30 -18.41 -23.89 17.15
C PRO A 30 -17.76 -22.55 17.50
N LEU A 31 -17.84 -21.60 16.56
CA LEU A 31 -17.41 -20.23 16.78
C LEU A 31 -18.21 -19.61 17.94
N PRO A 32 -17.57 -18.84 18.83
CA PRO A 32 -18.30 -18.09 19.86
C PRO A 32 -19.24 -17.07 19.21
N PRO A 33 -20.41 -16.80 19.80
CA PRO A 33 -21.34 -15.83 19.25
C PRO A 33 -20.71 -14.43 19.21
N PRO A 34 -20.97 -13.65 18.14
CA PRO A 34 -20.47 -12.28 18.05
C PRO A 34 -21.05 -11.42 19.20
N PRO A 35 -20.29 -10.43 19.69
CA PRO A 35 -20.78 -9.52 20.72
C PRO A 35 -22.01 -8.75 20.22
N PRO A 36 -22.98 -8.41 21.11
CA PRO A 36 -24.17 -7.69 20.73
C PRO A 36 -23.82 -6.30 20.18
N PRO A 37 -24.52 -5.81 19.14
CA PRO A 37 -24.30 -4.48 18.61
C PRO A 37 -24.66 -3.41 19.66
N PRO A 38 -23.94 -2.27 19.69
CA PRO A 38 -24.31 -1.15 20.53
C PRO A 38 -25.69 -0.62 20.13
N PRO A 39 -26.48 -0.07 21.08
CA PRO A 39 -27.82 0.44 20.78
C PRO A 39 -27.74 1.60 19.78
N SER A 40 -28.38 1.42 18.61
CA SER A 40 -28.60 2.50 17.65
C SER A 40 -29.48 3.58 18.27
N SER A 41 -28.90 4.74 18.56
CA SER A 41 -29.67 5.96 18.76
C SER A 41 -30.16 6.45 17.40
N ALA A 42 -31.39 6.04 17.05
CA ALA A 42 -32.12 6.63 15.95
C ALA A 42 -32.62 8.03 16.34
N ASP A 43 -32.33 8.97 15.45
CA ASP A 43 -32.90 10.29 15.21
C ASP A 43 -34.06 10.75 16.11
N ASN A 44 -33.88 11.91 16.74
CA ASN A 44 -34.99 12.83 16.92
C ASN A 44 -34.48 14.28 16.85
N ALA A 45 -34.47 14.84 15.65
CA ALA A 45 -34.39 16.29 15.47
C ALA A 45 -35.66 16.95 16.02
N HIS A 46 -35.56 17.79 17.06
CA HIS A 46 -36.49 18.90 17.30
C HIS A 46 -35.80 20.01 18.10
N SER A 47 -35.81 21.21 17.51
CA SER A 47 -35.58 22.50 18.16
C SER A 47 -36.49 22.66 19.39
N ASP A 48 -35.96 23.18 20.49
CA ASP A 48 -36.37 24.48 21.04
C ASP A 48 -35.69 24.79 22.40
N ASN A 49 -35.24 26.03 22.50
CA ASN A 49 -35.10 26.92 23.66
C ASN A 49 -34.88 26.38 25.10
N ALA A 50 -33.79 26.90 25.68
CA ALA A 50 -33.69 27.53 27.01
C ALA A 50 -34.32 26.83 28.23
N VAL A 51 -33.48 26.44 29.19
CA VAL A 51 -33.32 27.12 30.50
C VAL A 51 -32.21 26.44 31.31
N ASN A 52 -31.29 27.25 31.84
CA ASN A 52 -30.51 26.90 33.03
C ASN A 52 -31.41 27.09 34.25
N ASP A 53 -31.49 26.12 35.16
CA ASP A 53 -31.49 26.39 36.60
C ASP A 53 -31.17 25.11 37.40
N ALA A 54 -30.60 25.32 38.58
CA ALA A 54 -29.87 24.38 39.43
C ALA A 54 -30.75 23.47 40.31
N ASP A 55 -30.08 22.54 41.03
CA ASP A 55 -30.31 22.02 42.41
C ASP A 55 -30.11 20.47 42.45
N THR A 56 -28.96 19.94 42.92
CA THR A 56 -28.55 19.64 44.32
C THR A 56 -28.65 18.13 44.66
N THR A 57 -27.60 17.62 45.31
CA THR A 57 -27.42 16.31 46.00
C THR A 57 -27.32 15.06 45.11
N SER A 58 -26.21 14.31 45.08
CA SER A 58 -25.73 13.51 46.22
C SER A 58 -24.27 13.08 45.99
N ASP A 59 -23.38 13.50 46.89
CA ASP A 59 -22.01 13.01 47.07
C ASP A 59 -22.11 11.74 47.93
N ASP A 60 -21.78 10.54 47.42
CA ASP A 60 -21.22 9.39 48.20
C ASP A 60 -21.17 8.02 47.44
N GLU A 61 -21.89 7.82 46.33
CA GLU A 61 -22.05 6.45 45.76
C GLU A 61 -20.98 6.00 44.73
N LEU A 62 -19.95 6.79 44.44
CA LEU A 62 -18.96 6.47 43.38
C LEU A 62 -17.54 6.13 43.88
N MET A 63 -17.26 6.24 45.18
CA MET A 63 -15.90 6.01 45.72
C MET A 63 -15.54 4.51 45.87
N ASN A 64 -16.53 3.60 45.80
CA ASN A 64 -16.36 2.19 46.17
C ASN A 64 -16.08 1.22 45.00
N ASP A 65 -16.04 1.68 43.75
CA ASP A 65 -15.88 0.76 42.60
C ASP A 65 -14.42 0.58 42.17
N PHE A 66 -13.68 1.67 41.94
CA PHE A 66 -12.32 1.57 41.39
C PHE A 66 -11.27 1.13 42.44
N HIS A 67 -11.41 1.57 43.69
CA HIS A 67 -10.47 1.22 44.75
C HIS A 67 -10.58 -0.27 45.14
N SER A 68 -11.81 -0.78 45.21
CA SER A 68 -12.10 -2.19 45.49
C SER A 68 -11.53 -3.12 44.41
N HIS A 69 -11.62 -2.73 43.13
CA HIS A 69 -11.04 -3.51 42.02
C HIS A 69 -9.50 -3.52 42.05
N TRP A 70 -8.88 -2.43 42.49
CA TRP A 70 -7.42 -2.35 42.64
C TRP A 70 -6.91 -3.19 43.81
N GLU A 71 -7.62 -3.16 44.94
CA GLU A 71 -7.26 -3.89 46.15
C GLU A 71 -7.43 -5.41 45.95
N LYS A 72 -8.49 -5.82 45.24
CA LYS A 72 -8.73 -7.22 44.88
C LYS A 72 -7.64 -7.80 43.97
N ARG A 73 -7.11 -7.00 43.04
CA ARG A 73 -6.00 -7.43 42.17
C ARG A 73 -4.69 -7.61 42.95
N LYS A 74 -4.49 -6.87 44.05
CA LYS A 74 -3.33 -7.02 44.92
C LYS A 74 -3.38 -8.26 45.79
N THR A 75 -4.56 -8.61 46.31
CA THR A 75 -4.71 -9.75 47.23
C THR A 75 -4.78 -11.10 46.50
N GLU A 76 -5.24 -11.13 45.25
CA GLU A 76 -5.30 -12.34 44.41
C GLU A 76 -4.01 -12.61 43.61
N GLY A 77 -3.02 -11.70 43.63
CA GLY A 77 -1.94 -11.65 42.64
C GLY A 77 -0.50 -11.88 43.10
N ASP A 78 -0.23 -12.67 44.16
CA ASP A 78 1.15 -12.88 44.66
C ASP A 78 1.69 -14.32 44.53
N ALA A 79 0.91 -15.29 44.06
CA ALA A 79 1.43 -16.65 43.83
C ALA A 79 2.10 -16.82 42.46
N THR A 80 1.49 -16.26 41.41
CA THR A 80 1.98 -16.36 40.02
C THR A 80 3.17 -15.43 39.73
N SER A 81 3.28 -14.36 40.51
CA SER A 81 4.38 -13.39 40.42
C SER A 81 5.69 -14.00 40.90
N VAL A 82 5.67 -14.85 41.92
CA VAL A 82 6.88 -15.47 42.50
C VAL A 82 7.50 -16.49 41.54
N GLU A 83 6.69 -17.33 40.87
CA GLU A 83 7.19 -18.26 39.83
C GLU A 83 7.78 -17.52 38.62
N SER A 84 7.13 -16.42 38.21
CA SER A 84 7.64 -15.55 37.14
C SER A 84 8.98 -14.90 37.54
N ARG A 85 9.12 -14.49 38.80
CA ARG A 85 10.31 -13.79 39.30
C ARG A 85 11.49 -14.73 39.55
N ASP A 86 11.25 -15.94 40.03
CA ASP A 86 12.26 -16.99 40.18
C ASP A 86 12.82 -17.42 38.81
N SER A 87 11.95 -17.53 37.80
CA SER A 87 12.34 -17.75 36.41
C SER A 87 13.22 -16.61 35.86
N MET A 88 12.87 -15.35 36.14
CA MET A 88 13.68 -14.19 35.75
C MET A 88 15.05 -14.16 36.42
N TYR A 89 15.15 -14.47 37.71
CA TYR A 89 16.44 -14.50 38.42
C TYR A 89 17.31 -15.71 38.02
N GLY A 90 16.71 -16.87 37.77
CA GLY A 90 17.42 -18.01 37.20
C GLY A 90 17.97 -17.75 35.80
N HIS A 91 17.31 -16.90 35.01
CA HIS A 91 17.83 -16.44 33.72
C HIS A 91 19.01 -15.47 33.87
N ILE A 92 19.01 -14.62 34.90
CA ILE A 92 20.07 -13.63 35.15
C ILE A 92 21.36 -14.29 35.67
N ASP A 93 21.25 -15.31 36.51
CA ASP A 93 22.40 -16.07 37.04
C ASP A 93 23.12 -16.86 35.93
N ARG A 94 22.36 -17.35 34.94
CA ARG A 94 22.89 -18.01 33.73
C ARG A 94 23.61 -17.03 32.78
N ILE A 95 23.18 -15.77 32.72
CA ILE A 95 23.85 -14.73 31.93
C ILE A 95 25.15 -14.28 32.61
N SER A 96 25.19 -14.26 33.95
CA SER A 96 26.38 -13.83 34.72
C SER A 96 27.50 -14.88 34.75
N SER A 97 27.19 -16.16 34.46
CA SER A 97 28.16 -17.26 34.45
C SER A 97 28.78 -17.56 33.09
N ASP A 98 28.54 -16.72 32.07
CA ASP A 98 29.08 -16.79 30.69
C ASP A 98 28.85 -18.12 29.94
N GLN A 99 28.06 -19.04 30.51
CA GLN A 99 27.67 -20.29 29.89
C GLN A 99 26.31 -20.14 29.19
N VAL A 100 26.20 -19.11 28.34
CA VAL A 100 24.99 -18.83 27.58
C VAL A 100 25.10 -19.52 26.23
N GLY A 101 24.53 -20.73 26.13
CA GLY A 101 24.29 -21.36 24.83
C GLY A 101 23.51 -20.45 23.88
N SER A 102 23.42 -20.82 22.60
CA SER A 102 22.68 -20.04 21.59
C SER A 102 21.28 -19.66 22.07
N LEU A 103 20.80 -18.48 21.68
CA LEU A 103 19.44 -18.00 21.93
C LEU A 103 18.36 -19.07 21.68
N MET A 104 18.60 -20.00 20.74
CA MET A 104 17.71 -21.14 20.46
C MET A 104 17.65 -22.22 21.55
N ASP A 105 18.75 -22.47 22.26
CA ASP A 105 18.81 -23.47 23.34
C ASP A 105 17.99 -23.01 24.55
N ARG A 106 18.01 -21.69 24.81
CA ARG A 106 17.31 -21.02 25.91
C ARG A 106 15.79 -21.01 25.75
N PHE A 107 15.29 -21.13 24.53
CA PHE A 107 13.85 -21.20 24.25
C PHE A 107 13.38 -22.59 23.78
N SER A 108 14.24 -23.63 23.87
CA SER A 108 13.90 -25.00 23.47
C SER A 108 12.69 -25.59 24.23
N ASP A 109 12.34 -25.03 25.39
CA ASP A 109 11.20 -25.46 26.22
C ASP A 109 9.89 -24.72 25.86
N ARG A 110 9.98 -23.65 25.05
CA ARG A 110 8.84 -22.81 24.64
C ARG A 110 8.54 -22.86 23.15
N PHE A 111 9.52 -23.21 22.33
CA PHE A 111 9.31 -23.57 20.93
C PHE A 111 9.23 -25.09 20.81
N GLY A 112 8.50 -25.59 19.81
CA GLY A 112 8.18 -27.00 19.64
C GLY A 112 9.40 -27.93 19.72
N SER A 113 9.12 -29.24 19.80
CA SER A 113 10.14 -30.29 19.87
C SER A 113 11.28 -30.06 18.88
N GLU A 114 12.46 -30.64 19.13
CA GLU A 114 13.64 -30.53 18.25
C GLU A 114 13.33 -30.69 16.75
N LEU A 115 12.28 -31.45 16.43
CA LEU A 115 11.71 -31.59 15.09
C LEU A 115 11.18 -30.27 14.49
N ASP A 116 10.49 -29.43 15.26
CA ASP A 116 9.99 -28.12 14.81
C ASP A 116 11.15 -27.16 14.47
N ARG A 117 12.26 -27.25 15.23
CA ARG A 117 13.49 -26.53 14.90
C ARG A 117 14.11 -27.02 13.59
N GLU A 118 14.18 -28.33 13.41
CA GLU A 118 14.66 -28.92 12.15
C GLU A 118 13.76 -28.53 10.98
N ILE A 119 12.44 -28.54 11.17
CA ILE A 119 11.44 -28.11 10.18
C ILE A 119 11.61 -26.63 9.83
N ILE A 120 11.81 -25.74 10.82
CA ILE A 120 12.02 -24.31 10.56
C ILE A 120 13.33 -24.09 9.78
N VAL A 121 14.41 -24.77 10.14
CA VAL A 121 15.69 -24.67 9.41
C VAL A 121 15.55 -25.21 7.99
N LEU A 122 14.92 -26.37 7.82
CA LEU A 122 14.66 -26.99 6.52
C LEU A 122 13.75 -26.10 5.66
N ARG A 123 12.65 -25.60 6.21
CA ARG A 123 11.69 -24.73 5.51
C ARG A 123 12.32 -23.39 5.12
N LYS A 124 13.13 -22.80 6.01
CA LYS A 124 13.90 -21.59 5.72
C LYS A 124 14.92 -21.82 4.61
N LYS A 125 15.63 -22.96 4.63
CA LYS A 125 16.57 -23.34 3.56
C LYS A 125 15.84 -23.56 2.24
N GLN A 126 14.70 -24.23 2.25
CA GLN A 126 13.88 -24.46 1.05
C GLN A 126 13.35 -23.13 0.46
N GLN A 127 12.89 -22.19 1.29
CA GLN A 127 12.49 -20.86 0.84
C GLN A 127 13.67 -20.07 0.25
N GLN A 128 14.83 -20.13 0.89
CA GLN A 128 16.04 -19.48 0.35
C GLN A 128 16.48 -20.08 -0.98
N ASP A 129 16.41 -21.41 -1.12
CA ASP A 129 16.73 -22.12 -2.36
C ASP A 129 15.79 -21.70 -3.49
N LEU A 130 14.48 -21.62 -3.21
CA LEU A 130 13.47 -21.10 -4.16
C LEU A 130 13.73 -19.64 -4.55
N LEU A 131 14.09 -18.77 -3.60
CA LEU A 131 14.46 -17.38 -3.89
C LEU A 131 15.76 -17.25 -4.69
N SER A 132 16.68 -18.21 -4.54
CA SER A 132 17.96 -18.22 -5.27
C SER A 132 17.82 -18.64 -6.73
N ILE A 133 16.72 -19.30 -7.08
CA ILE A 133 16.40 -19.62 -8.47
C ILE A 133 15.86 -18.34 -9.10
N LYS A 134 16.73 -17.61 -9.81
CA LYS A 134 16.30 -16.51 -10.68
C LYS A 134 15.22 -17.05 -11.62
N PRO A 135 13.99 -16.53 -11.59
CA PRO A 135 12.94 -17.00 -12.48
C PRO A 135 13.44 -16.85 -13.92
N THR A 136 13.61 -17.98 -14.60
CA THR A 136 14.03 -17.98 -16.00
C THR A 136 12.77 -17.74 -16.82
N VAL A 137 12.70 -16.55 -17.42
CA VAL A 137 11.68 -16.20 -18.41
C VAL A 137 12.05 -16.94 -19.69
N GLU A 138 11.43 -18.09 -19.94
CA GLU A 138 11.42 -18.69 -21.27
C GLU A 138 10.35 -17.99 -22.10
N LEU A 139 10.79 -17.13 -23.02
CA LEU A 139 9.92 -16.44 -23.98
C LEU A 139 9.20 -17.50 -24.82
N ILE A 140 7.95 -17.80 -24.48
CA ILE A 140 7.04 -18.50 -25.39
C ILE A 140 6.71 -17.47 -26.46
N SER A 141 7.28 -17.61 -27.67
CA SER A 141 6.89 -16.81 -28.83
C SER A 141 5.41 -17.02 -29.12
N GLY A 142 4.58 -16.17 -28.52
CA GLY A 142 3.24 -15.86 -28.98
C GLY A 142 3.34 -15.08 -30.29
N PRO A 143 2.33 -15.18 -31.17
CA PRO A 143 2.29 -14.38 -32.39
C PRO A 143 2.30 -12.89 -32.01
N GLU A 144 3.23 -12.15 -32.63
CA GLU A 144 3.49 -10.70 -32.54
C GLU A 144 2.31 -9.87 -32.00
N ASP A 145 2.39 -9.48 -30.73
CA ASP A 145 1.70 -8.33 -30.15
C ASP A 145 2.67 -7.69 -29.15
N GLU A 146 3.19 -6.51 -29.51
CA GLU A 146 4.25 -5.74 -28.83
C GLU A 146 3.75 -5.04 -27.56
N PHE A 147 3.33 -5.80 -26.54
CA PHE A 147 2.95 -5.23 -25.24
C PHE A 147 3.49 -6.07 -24.08
N GLU A 148 4.77 -5.89 -23.79
CA GLU A 148 5.47 -6.15 -22.50
C GLU A 148 6.35 -4.90 -22.34
N ASP A 149 6.31 -4.14 -21.25
CA ASP A 149 6.62 -4.45 -19.86
C ASP A 149 6.59 -3.07 -19.14
N GLU A 150 6.60 -2.85 -17.83
CA GLU A 150 6.66 -3.61 -16.59
C GLU A 150 6.48 -2.59 -15.46
N ALA A 151 6.19 -3.09 -14.26
CA ALA A 151 6.65 -2.54 -12.99
C ALA A 151 6.13 -1.16 -12.55
N GLU A 152 5.20 -1.22 -11.60
CA GLU A 152 5.10 -0.30 -10.47
C GLU A 152 6.48 -0.20 -9.74
N ASP A 153 7.38 0.57 -10.32
CA ASP A 153 8.56 1.12 -9.65
C ASP A 153 8.20 2.55 -9.23
N ASP A 154 7.70 2.67 -8.00
CA ASP A 154 7.57 3.95 -7.27
C ASP A 154 8.99 4.46 -6.88
N ILE A 155 9.91 4.44 -7.84
CA ILE A 155 11.27 4.98 -7.77
C ILE A 155 11.14 6.46 -8.08
N ASP A 156 10.91 7.27 -7.04
CA ASP A 156 11.21 8.71 -7.02
C ASP A 156 10.95 9.41 -8.36
N LEU A 157 9.72 9.23 -8.89
CA LEU A 157 9.34 9.70 -10.21
C LEU A 157 9.53 11.23 -10.31
N GLU A 158 9.34 11.92 -9.18
CA GLU A 158 9.55 13.36 -8.98
C GLU A 158 11.02 13.78 -9.19
N ALA A 159 12.01 12.98 -8.76
CA ALA A 159 13.42 13.28 -8.99
C ALA A 159 13.88 13.01 -10.43
N ASN A 160 13.26 12.05 -11.13
CA ASN A 160 13.44 11.90 -12.58
C ASN A 160 12.71 13.01 -13.35
N LEU A 161 11.62 13.55 -12.80
CA LEU A 161 10.80 14.57 -13.46
C LEU A 161 11.54 15.89 -13.67
N ASP A 162 12.33 16.30 -12.68
CA ASP A 162 13.18 17.50 -12.77
C ASP A 162 14.29 17.35 -13.83
N ASP A 163 14.72 16.12 -14.13
CA ASP A 163 15.69 15.82 -15.19
C ASP A 163 15.02 15.59 -16.56
N ILE A 164 13.77 15.12 -16.58
CA ILE A 164 13.04 14.82 -17.82
C ILE A 164 12.29 16.02 -18.39
N PHE A 165 11.87 16.97 -17.56
CA PHE A 165 11.18 18.19 -17.98
C PHE A 165 12.03 19.12 -18.86
N PRO A 166 13.30 19.38 -18.53
CA PRO A 166 14.19 20.13 -19.43
C PRO A 166 14.33 19.47 -20.80
N ARG A 167 14.42 18.13 -20.83
CA ARG A 167 14.49 17.38 -22.09
C ARG A 167 13.18 17.46 -22.87
N PHE A 168 12.04 17.39 -22.19
CA PHE A 168 10.73 17.62 -22.79
C PHE A 168 10.63 19.02 -23.41
N PHE A 169 11.04 20.05 -22.67
CA PHE A 169 11.07 21.42 -23.16
C PHE A 169 11.92 21.56 -24.42
N ASP A 170 13.14 20.97 -24.43
CA ASP A 170 14.01 20.99 -25.61
C ASP A 170 13.36 20.34 -26.84
N ILE A 171 12.67 19.22 -26.65
CA ILE A 171 11.96 18.51 -27.72
C ILE A 171 10.86 19.40 -28.31
N VAL A 172 10.05 20.00 -27.45
CA VAL A 172 8.96 20.91 -27.84
C VAL A 172 9.50 22.16 -28.51
N ASN A 173 10.57 22.75 -27.98
CA ASN A 173 11.21 23.94 -28.54
C ASN A 173 11.77 23.67 -29.94
N ASN A 174 12.39 22.51 -30.16
CA ASN A 174 12.83 22.11 -31.50
C ASN A 174 11.64 21.88 -32.44
N LEU A 175 10.57 21.24 -31.97
CA LEU A 175 9.37 21.01 -32.78
C LEU A 175 8.71 22.32 -33.20
N LEU A 176 8.50 23.25 -32.27
CA LEU A 176 7.92 24.57 -32.57
C LEU A 176 8.86 25.40 -33.46
N GLY A 177 10.18 25.26 -33.28
CA GLY A 177 11.18 25.94 -34.12
C GLY A 177 11.23 25.44 -35.56
N ASP A 178 10.82 24.19 -35.80
CA ASP A 178 10.72 23.58 -37.14
C ASP A 178 9.38 23.86 -37.84
N MET A 179 8.48 24.61 -37.19
CA MET A 179 7.22 25.06 -37.80
C MET A 179 7.45 26.20 -38.81
N ASP A 180 6.45 26.47 -39.65
CA ASP A 180 6.48 27.59 -40.57
C ASP A 180 6.41 28.94 -39.85
N GLU A 181 6.94 29.98 -40.49
CA GLU A 181 7.00 31.34 -39.93
C GLU A 181 5.61 31.89 -39.58
N ASP A 182 4.57 31.54 -40.35
CA ASP A 182 3.19 31.98 -40.10
C ASP A 182 2.66 31.39 -38.78
N PHE A 183 2.92 30.11 -38.52
CA PHE A 183 2.58 29.46 -37.26
C PHE A 183 3.36 30.07 -36.09
N ILE A 184 4.68 30.24 -36.24
CA ILE A 184 5.54 30.81 -35.19
C ILE A 184 5.07 32.22 -34.82
N ASP A 185 4.77 33.09 -35.81
CA ASP A 185 4.25 34.43 -35.55
C ASP A 185 2.90 34.41 -34.85
N SER A 186 2.04 33.44 -35.18
CA SER A 186 0.74 33.25 -34.53
C SER A 186 0.88 32.80 -33.07
N PHE A 187 1.83 31.91 -32.78
CA PHE A 187 2.16 31.44 -31.44
C PHE A 187 2.81 32.53 -30.60
N VAL A 188 3.80 33.26 -31.14
CA VAL A 188 4.46 34.37 -30.43
C VAL A 188 3.47 35.50 -30.10
N SER A 189 2.43 35.67 -30.93
CA SER A 189 1.35 36.64 -30.68
C SER A 189 0.27 36.14 -29.73
N SER A 190 0.28 34.85 -29.36
CA SER A 190 -0.72 34.25 -28.49
C SER A 190 -0.44 34.52 -27.02
N ASP A 191 -1.45 34.30 -26.18
CA ASP A 191 -1.35 34.43 -24.73
C ASP A 191 -0.48 33.32 -24.08
N ASP A 192 -0.01 32.35 -24.88
CA ASP A 192 0.74 31.17 -24.45
C ASP A 192 2.26 31.41 -24.47
N PHE A 193 2.71 32.32 -25.32
CA PHE A 193 4.11 32.65 -25.47
C PHE A 193 4.78 33.16 -24.17
N PRO A 194 4.12 33.98 -23.32
CA PRO A 194 4.69 34.38 -22.03
C PRO A 194 4.98 33.21 -21.09
N LEU A 195 4.10 32.19 -21.06
CA LEU A 195 4.32 30.98 -20.28
C LEU A 195 5.51 30.19 -20.85
N PHE A 196 5.56 30.05 -22.17
CA PHE A 196 6.67 29.40 -22.86
C PHE A 196 8.02 30.08 -22.56
N GLN A 197 8.06 31.42 -22.54
CA GLN A 197 9.27 32.16 -22.20
C GLN A 197 9.68 31.97 -20.74
N THR A 198 8.71 32.01 -19.82
CA THR A 198 8.97 31.83 -18.38
C THR A 198 9.57 30.45 -18.09
N VAL A 199 9.02 29.40 -18.70
CA VAL A 199 9.52 28.04 -18.57
C VAL A 199 10.88 27.87 -19.28
N GLY A 200 11.08 28.55 -20.41
CA GLY A 200 12.33 28.49 -21.16
C GLY A 200 13.51 29.22 -20.52
N GLU A 201 13.28 30.12 -19.55
CA GLU A 201 14.36 30.77 -18.80
C GLU A 201 15.08 29.81 -17.85
N ASP A 202 14.34 28.90 -17.20
CA ASP A 202 14.92 27.88 -16.33
C ASP A 202 14.00 26.64 -16.22
N PRO A 203 14.04 25.72 -17.21
CA PRO A 203 13.13 24.57 -17.24
C PRO A 203 13.43 23.54 -16.14
N SER A 204 14.62 23.57 -15.52
CA SER A 204 14.97 22.70 -14.40
C SER A 204 14.46 23.23 -13.05
N ASN A 205 13.98 24.48 -12.99
CA ASN A 205 13.55 25.13 -11.75
C ASN A 205 12.12 25.69 -11.84
N CYS A 206 11.22 24.97 -12.50
CA CYS A 206 9.79 25.27 -12.47
C CYS A 206 9.07 24.47 -11.38
N ASP A 207 8.07 25.09 -10.75
CA ASP A 207 7.11 24.39 -9.90
C ASP A 207 6.20 23.46 -10.72
N ASP A 208 5.67 22.44 -10.05
CA ASP A 208 4.86 21.40 -10.69
C ASP A 208 3.56 21.94 -11.30
N ASP A 209 2.92 22.92 -10.64
CA ASP A 209 1.74 23.63 -11.18
C ASP A 209 2.06 24.30 -12.52
N THR A 210 3.18 25.02 -12.62
CA THR A 210 3.64 25.66 -13.86
C THR A 210 3.98 24.62 -14.94
N LYS A 211 4.59 23.49 -14.56
CA LYS A 211 4.88 22.38 -15.49
C LYS A 211 3.59 21.77 -16.06
N ALA A 212 2.57 21.58 -15.23
CA ALA A 212 1.27 21.06 -15.66
C ALA A 212 0.52 22.04 -16.60
N GLU A 213 0.57 23.34 -16.30
CA GLU A 213 0.00 24.39 -17.16
C GLU A 213 0.72 24.43 -18.52
N PHE A 214 2.06 24.34 -18.49
CA PHE A 214 2.88 24.26 -19.70
C PHE A 214 2.56 23.01 -20.53
N PHE A 215 2.42 21.84 -19.91
CA PHE A 215 2.06 20.62 -20.63
C PHE A 215 0.68 20.75 -21.31
N SER A 216 -0.30 21.33 -20.59
CA SER A 216 -1.65 21.60 -21.14
C SER A 216 -1.62 22.56 -22.34
N MET A 217 -0.79 23.61 -22.25
CA MET A 217 -0.53 24.53 -23.35
C MET A 217 0.06 23.79 -24.55
N ILE A 218 1.09 22.98 -24.35
CA ILE A 218 1.72 22.20 -25.43
C ILE A 218 0.75 21.21 -26.06
N ASN A 219 -0.07 20.51 -25.29
CA ASN A 219 -1.07 19.59 -25.82
C ASN A 219 -2.08 20.31 -26.73
N ARG A 220 -2.52 21.52 -26.37
CA ARG A 220 -3.35 22.34 -27.26
C ARG A 220 -2.61 22.73 -28.55
N VAL A 221 -1.39 23.23 -28.43
CA VAL A 221 -0.57 23.65 -29.57
C VAL A 221 -0.31 22.47 -30.52
N LEU A 222 0.04 21.30 -29.99
CA LEU A 222 0.21 20.05 -30.74
C LEU A 222 -1.09 19.62 -31.45
N GLY A 223 -2.24 19.85 -30.84
CA GLY A 223 -3.56 19.59 -31.44
C GLY A 223 -3.92 20.55 -32.58
N GLU A 224 -3.29 21.72 -32.66
CA GLU A 224 -3.46 22.69 -33.75
C GLU A 224 -2.48 22.45 -34.91
N LEU A 225 -1.46 21.59 -34.71
CA LEU A 225 -0.50 21.26 -35.75
C LEU A 225 -1.11 20.40 -36.87
N PRO A 226 -0.62 20.53 -38.12
CA PRO A 226 -1.02 19.66 -39.21
C PRO A 226 -0.60 18.21 -38.95
N GLU A 227 -1.44 17.26 -39.39
CA GLU A 227 -1.27 15.82 -39.15
C GLU A 227 0.07 15.26 -39.68
N GLU A 228 0.64 15.87 -40.72
CA GLU A 228 1.97 15.50 -41.22
C GLU A 228 3.06 15.73 -40.16
N LYS A 229 3.01 16.88 -39.48
CA LYS A 229 3.99 17.26 -38.45
C LYS A 229 3.76 16.50 -37.15
N ILE A 230 2.52 16.20 -36.80
CA ILE A 230 2.24 15.34 -35.66
C ILE A 230 2.73 13.91 -35.92
N GLY A 231 2.59 13.41 -37.16
CA GLY A 231 3.11 12.10 -37.55
C GLY A 231 4.63 12.01 -37.43
N ASP A 232 5.34 13.05 -37.90
CA ASP A 232 6.81 13.15 -37.74
C ASP A 232 7.22 13.20 -36.26
N PHE A 233 6.46 13.93 -35.44
CA PHE A 233 6.71 14.02 -34.00
C PHE A 233 6.48 12.69 -33.29
N VAL A 234 5.38 12.01 -33.57
CA VAL A 234 5.03 10.69 -32.98
C VAL A 234 6.03 9.61 -33.39
N ALA A 235 6.56 9.67 -34.62
CA ALA A 235 7.63 8.79 -35.07
C ALA A 235 9.00 9.14 -34.46
N SER A 236 9.14 10.31 -33.82
CA SER A 236 10.40 10.76 -33.24
C SER A 236 10.63 10.12 -31.86
N PRO A 237 11.89 9.93 -31.44
CA PRO A 237 12.22 9.50 -30.08
C PRO A 237 11.75 10.48 -28.99
N GLY A 238 11.38 11.71 -29.36
CA GLY A 238 10.87 12.71 -28.42
C GLY A 238 9.44 12.43 -27.96
N PHE A 239 8.68 11.63 -28.72
CA PHE A 239 7.31 11.28 -28.37
C PHE A 239 7.23 10.44 -27.09
N ALA A 240 8.21 9.57 -26.84
CA ALA A 240 8.25 8.77 -25.62
C ALA A 240 8.26 9.65 -24.34
N ILE A 241 9.00 10.77 -24.39
CA ILE A 241 9.07 11.72 -23.26
C ILE A 241 7.77 12.52 -23.14
N TYR A 242 7.14 12.86 -24.26
CA TYR A 242 5.81 13.48 -24.24
C TYR A 242 4.77 12.55 -23.62
N GLN A 243 4.81 11.26 -23.93
CA GLN A 243 3.92 10.26 -23.35
C GLN A 243 4.13 10.12 -21.83
N GLU A 244 5.38 10.02 -21.39
CA GLU A 244 5.73 9.97 -19.97
C GLU A 244 5.23 11.22 -19.23
N MET A 245 5.41 12.41 -19.81
CA MET A 245 4.85 13.65 -19.26
C MET A 245 3.32 13.66 -19.25
N GLY A 246 2.69 13.06 -20.26
CA GLY A 246 1.25 12.88 -20.30
C GLY A 246 0.73 11.99 -19.20
N GLU A 247 1.44 10.92 -18.84
CA GLU A 247 1.03 10.06 -17.73
C GLU A 247 1.08 10.77 -16.38
N ILE A 248 1.95 11.77 -16.24
CA ILE A 248 2.15 12.54 -15.01
C ILE A 248 1.17 13.71 -14.92
N TYR A 249 0.90 14.40 -16.04
CA TYR A 249 0.13 15.65 -16.08
C TYR A 249 -1.27 15.53 -16.76
N SER A 250 -1.76 14.31 -17.05
CA SER A 250 -3.09 14.07 -17.66
C SER A 250 -4.27 14.26 -16.70
#